data_AF-A0A935DC36-F1
#
_entry.id   AF-A0A935DC36-F1
#
_cell.length_a   1.000
_cell.length_b   1.000
_cell.length_c   1.000
_cell.angle_alpha   90.00
_cell.angle_beta   90.00
_cell.angle_gamma   90.00
#
_symmetry.space_group_name_H-M   'P 1'
#
loop_
_entity.id
_entity.type
_entity.pdbx_description
1 polymer ?
#
loop_
_entity_poly.entity_id
_entity_poly.type
_entity_poly.pdbx_seq_one_letter_code
_entity_poly.pdbx_strand_id
1 'polypeptide(L)' 'MSDTPTPLRVTIRSATPCAPYVLNGDFEVVDGDGNPIELPPRVNQQRLSLCSCGQSAKWPVCDGTHKGMIPIAPTP' A
#
# COMPACT_ATOMS: atom_id res chain seq x y z
N MET A 1 -12.24 -32.67 -9.25
CA MET A 1 -12.19 -31.31 -9.81
C MET A 1 -11.61 -30.42 -8.72
N SER A 2 -10.28 -30.37 -8.62
CA SER A 2 -9.60 -29.50 -7.65
C SER A 2 -9.33 -28.20 -8.37
N ASP A 3 -10.25 -27.26 -8.19
CA ASP A 3 -10.03 -25.87 -8.57
C ASP A 3 -9.04 -25.31 -7.54
N THR A 4 -7.74 -25.44 -7.81
CA THR A 4 -6.72 -24.82 -6.96
C THR A 4 -6.86 -23.32 -7.20
N PRO A 5 -7.33 -22.52 -6.22
CA PRO A 5 -7.46 -21.09 -6.43
C PRO A 5 -6.09 -20.54 -6.80
N THR A 6 -6.04 -19.82 -7.92
CA THR A 6 -4.81 -19.13 -8.33
C THR A 6 -4.42 -18.18 -7.20
N PRO A 7 -3.19 -18.24 -6.67
CA PRO A 7 -2.80 -17.39 -5.56
C PRO A 7 -2.86 -15.94 -6.00
N LEU A 8 -3.48 -15.09 -5.19
CA LEU A 8 -3.47 -13.64 -5.37
C LEU A 8 -2.02 -13.17 -5.38
N ARG A 9 -1.56 -12.68 -6.54
CA ARG A 9 -0.18 -12.21 -6.71
C ARG A 9 -0.14 -10.71 -6.58
N VAL A 10 0.43 -10.25 -5.46
CA VAL A 10 0.64 -8.84 -5.17
C VAL A 10 2.13 -8.53 -5.30
N THR A 11 2.48 -7.55 -6.13
CA THR A 11 3.87 -7.06 -6.20
C THR A 11 4.04 -5.86 -5.28
N ILE A 12 4.94 -5.95 -4.30
CA ILE A 12 5.29 -4.85 -3.37
C ILE A 12 6.60 -4.22 -3.82
N ARG A 13 6.63 -2.90 -4.01
CA ARG A 13 7.85 -2.14 -4.35
C ARG A 13 8.02 -0.94 -3.44
N SER A 14 9.26 -0.66 -3.03
CA SER A 14 9.66 0.61 -2.41
C SER A 14 10.82 1.19 -3.22
N ALA A 15 10.73 2.46 -3.60
CA ALA A 15 11.72 3.10 -4.47
C ALA A 15 12.95 3.59 -3.70
N THR A 16 12.76 4.04 -2.45
CA THR A 16 13.79 4.62 -1.57
C THR A 16 13.38 4.44 -0.10
N PRO A 17 14.29 4.68 0.87
CA PRO A 17 13.88 4.93 2.25
C PRO A 17 12.79 6.02 2.28
N CYS A 18 11.74 5.82 3.08
CA CYS A 18 10.56 6.70 3.16
C CYS A 18 9.62 6.70 1.93
N ALA A 19 9.93 5.96 0.85
CA ALA A 19 8.99 5.79 -0.27
C ALA A 19 7.83 4.87 0.11
N PRO A 20 6.60 5.13 -0.37
CA PRO A 20 5.45 4.28 -0.12
C PRO A 20 5.62 2.89 -0.72
N TYR A 21 4.95 1.90 -0.12
CA TYR A 21 4.85 0.57 -0.71
C TYR A 21 3.80 0.59 -1.82
N VAL A 22 4.25 0.34 -3.05
CA VAL A 22 3.34 0.26 -4.20
C VAL A 22 2.95 -1.20 -4.40
N LEU A 23 1.67 -1.47 -4.22
CA LEU A 23 0.98 -2.73 -4.51
C LEU A 23 0.49 -2.67 -5.96
N ASN A 24 0.78 -3.71 -6.74
CA ASN A 24 0.20 -3.90 -8.07
C ASN A 24 -0.33 -5.32 -8.24
N GLY A 25 -1.48 -5.46 -8.88
CA GLY A 25 -2.18 -6.72 -9.15
C GLY A 25 -3.64 -6.66 -8.77
N ASP A 26 -4.34 -7.79 -8.81
CA ASP A 26 -5.71 -7.90 -8.34
C ASP A 26 -5.68 -8.24 -6.84
N PHE A 27 -6.10 -7.30 -6.01
CA PHE A 27 -6.16 -7.47 -4.55
C PHE A 27 -7.37 -6.77 -3.95
N GLU A 28 -7.82 -7.31 -2.82
CA GLU A 28 -8.78 -6.68 -1.95
C GLU A 28 -8.04 -6.20 -0.69
N VAL A 29 -8.48 -5.07 -0.14
CA VAL A 29 -7.93 -4.56 1.10
C VAL A 29 -9.01 -4.65 2.17
N VAL A 30 -8.67 -5.33 3.25
CA VAL A 30 -9.54 -5.55 4.40
C VAL A 30 -8.89 -4.99 5.66
N ASP A 31 -9.70 -4.70 6.67
CA ASP A 31 -9.24 -4.38 8.02
C ASP A 31 -8.83 -5.64 8.80
N GLY A 32 -8.48 -5.48 10.08
CA GLY A 32 -8.08 -6.60 10.95
C GLY A 32 -9.20 -7.59 11.27
N ASP A 33 -10.46 -7.18 11.07
CA ASP A 33 -11.66 -8.02 11.27
C ASP A 33 -12.11 -8.67 9.95
N GLY A 34 -11.46 -8.35 8.83
CA GLY A 34 -11.77 -8.87 7.51
C GLY A 34 -12.82 -8.06 6.73
N ASN A 35 -13.22 -6.88 7.19
CA ASN A 35 -14.16 -6.04 6.45
C ASN A 35 -13.43 -5.27 5.34
N PRO A 36 -14.03 -5.14 4.13
CA PRO A 36 -13.45 -4.34 3.06
C PRO A 36 -13.29 -2.88 3.47
N ILE A 37 -12.13 -2.28 3.19
CA ILE A 37 -11.94 -0.85 3.43
C ILE A 37 -12.34 -0.03 2.20
N GLU A 38 -13.06 1.07 2.43
CA GLU A 38 -13.34 2.05 1.39
C GLU A 38 -12.06 2.83 1.06
N LEU A 39 -11.46 2.51 -0.08
CA LEU A 39 -10.30 3.23 -0.57
C LEU A 39 -10.71 4.59 -1.16
N PRO A 40 -9.85 5.63 -1.06
CA PRO A 40 -10.15 6.94 -1.65
C PRO A 40 -10.39 6.84 -3.16
N PRO A 41 -11.23 7.71 -3.76
CA PRO A 41 -11.64 7.65 -5.17
C PRO A 41 -10.52 7.81 -6.22
N ARG A 42 -9.26 7.98 -5.78
CA ARG A 42 -8.06 8.04 -6.65
C ARG A 42 -7.20 6.78 -6.59
N VAL A 43 -7.61 5.79 -5.80
CA VAL A 43 -6.96 4.49 -5.72
C VAL A 43 -7.79 3.53 -6.56
N ASN A 44 -7.21 3.04 -7.65
CA ASN A 44 -7.78 1.88 -8.34
C ASN A 44 -7.33 0.61 -7.60
N GLN A 45 -8.21 -0.39 -7.53
CA GLN A 45 -7.93 -1.68 -6.87
C GLN A 45 -6.75 -2.46 -7.49
N GLN A 46 -6.17 -1.93 -8.58
CA GLN A 46 -5.02 -2.51 -9.27
C GLN A 46 -3.69 -1.87 -8.90
N ARG A 47 -3.69 -0.66 -8.33
CA ARG A 47 -2.49 0.05 -7.90
C ARG A 47 -2.73 0.90 -6.65
N LEU A 48 -2.28 0.40 -5.51
CA LEU A 48 -2.38 1.07 -4.21
C LEU A 48 -1.00 1.47 -3.70
N SER A 49 -0.87 2.69 -3.19
CA SER A 49 0.34 3.16 -2.52
C SER A 49 0.08 3.22 -1.01
N LEU A 50 0.70 2.33 -0.24
CA LEU A 50 0.63 2.33 1.22
C LEU A 50 1.67 3.25 1.82
N CYS A 51 1.27 3.96 2.88
CA CYS A 51 2.16 4.83 3.62
C CYS A 51 3.20 4.00 4.38
N SER A 52 4.47 4.34 4.21
CA SER A 52 5.59 3.82 5.00
C SER A 52 6.24 4.90 5.88
N CYS A 53 5.87 6.17 5.69
CA CYS A 53 6.49 7.31 6.35
C CYS A 53 5.85 7.72 7.68
N GLY A 54 4.69 7.14 8.02
CA GLY A 54 3.96 7.41 9.27
C GLY A 54 3.16 8.71 9.33
N GLN A 55 3.33 9.66 8.40
CA GLN A 55 2.74 11.01 8.48
C GLN A 55 1.54 11.26 7.56
N SER A 56 1.01 10.23 6.90
CA SER A 56 -0.15 10.41 6.01
C SER A 56 -1.40 10.77 6.79
N ALA A 57 -2.12 11.81 6.36
CA ALA A 57 -3.43 12.17 6.89
C ALA A 57 -4.54 11.21 6.42
N LYS A 58 -4.23 10.31 5.47
CA LYS A 58 -5.14 9.29 4.92
C LYS A 58 -4.68 7.87 5.22
N TRP A 59 -4.08 7.66 6.39
CA TRP A 59 -3.60 6.35 6.81
C TRP A 59 -4.69 5.29 6.65
N PRO A 60 -4.39 4.11 6.07
CA PRO A 60 -3.07 3.54 5.73
C PRO A 60 -2.50 3.94 4.33
N VAL A 61 -3.21 4.74 3.56
CA VAL A 61 -2.85 5.11 2.18
C VAL A 61 -1.83 6.25 2.16
N CYS A 62 -0.93 6.25 1.18
CA CYS A 62 -0.01 7.36 0.93
C CYS A 62 -0.73 8.55 0.28
N ASP A 63 -0.59 9.73 0.88
CA ASP A 63 -1.17 10.99 0.38
C ASP A 63 -0.13 11.94 -0.24
N GLY A 64 1.14 11.55 -0.25
CA GLY A 64 2.26 12.33 -0.78
C GLY A 64 3.04 13.13 0.26
N THR A 65 2.63 13.13 1.54
CA THR A 65 3.30 13.88 2.63
C THR A 65 4.80 13.55 2.74
N HIS A 66 5.19 12.31 2.43
CA HIS A 66 6.60 11.87 2.41
C HIS A 66 7.53 12.71 1.52
N LYS A 67 7.00 13.37 0.48
CA LYS A 67 7.82 14.20 -0.42
C LYS A 67 8.35 15.46 0.24
N GLY A 68 7.64 15.98 1.25
CA GLY A 68 8.06 17.15 2.02
C GLY A 68 9.01 16.81 3.17
N MET A 69 9.33 15.53 3.38
CA MET A 69 10.15 15.07 4.49
C MET A 69 11.59 14.83 4.06
N ILE A 70 12.52 15.16 4.96
CA ILE A 70 13.92 14.75 4.84
C ILE A 70 13.94 13.22 4.97
N PRO A 71 14.54 12.48 4.03
CA PRO A 71 14.68 11.04 4.17
C PRO A 71 15.48 10.74 5.44
N ILE A 72 14.80 10.18 6.45
CA ILE A 72 15.50 9.52 7.54
C ILE A 72 16.14 8.29 6.92
N ALA A 73 17.46 8.34 6.71
CA ALA A 73 18.22 7.15 6.35
C ALA A 73 17.95 6.09 7.43
N PRO A 74 17.75 4.82 7.05
CA PRO A 74 17.65 3.78 8.05
C PRO A 74 18.93 3.83 8.89
N THR A 75 18.77 3.97 10.21
CA THR A 75 19.87 3.74 11.14
C THR A 75 20.40 2.32 10.90
N PRO A 76 21.71 2.13 10.74
CA PRO A 76 22.31 0.83 10.46
C PRO A 76 22.00 -0.19 11.57
#